data_AF-A0A537T5W8-F1
#
_entry.id   AF-A0A537T5W8-F1
#
_cell.length_a   1.000
_cell.length_b   1.000
_cell.length_c   1.000
_cell.angle_alpha   90.00
_cell.angle_beta   90.00
_cell.angle_gamma   90.00
#
_symmetry.space_group_name_H-M   'P 1'
#
loop_
_entity.id
_entity.type
_entity.pdbx_description
1 polymer ?
#
loop_
_entity_poly.entity_id
_entity_poly.type
_entity_poly.pdbx_seq_one_letter_code
_entity_poly.pdbx_strand_id
1 'polypeptide(L)'
;MAAVEDSDSIAAKAPALSRGAWLGLLTTAAGYALTVLIFYPGYSTVDARYVYADAMAWRFGDWQSPAMGALWRFIDPIAPGAASMFLLTASLYWIAFGMLALLAGRRSPWLAFATPLVALTPPAFFFLGMVWRDVLFAVVWLTAAVLAFFAAARTERLRAPLQVLALLLVAFGVLLRPNAVLAAPILAVYAIWPTRFDVKRTAMAFIPALLLFCAFIPFVYYEVLHAERQNPQHSILVFDLGGITHFARENQFPAAWSTDETQLLTSKCYDPVRWDTYWHVVPCPFVMRRLERPDDLIFGTPRLVEAWSHAVAAHPLAYLRHRATFMWQFLARSNLVLPVWDWLDPASGYGRSPYFTPLLALHDILQPTLLFRPGLWLVLAVAVGLFAWPARTTPAGAFAIAVSACATVYVMSFALLGVAADFRYAYWCVLATLAGGVAAFLARRDILADARSGGQDSRVSSSASVSAPRM
;
A
#
# COMPACT_ATOMS: atom_id res chain seq x y z
N MET A 1 -69.75 -8.17 -24.02
CA MET A 1 -68.71 -8.52 -24.99
C MET A 1 -67.55 -7.57 -24.80
N ALA A 2 -66.37 -8.15 -24.55
CA ALA A 2 -65.02 -7.57 -24.58
C ALA A 2 -64.71 -6.40 -23.62
N ALA A 3 -63.52 -6.29 -23.05
CA ALA A 3 -62.43 -7.20 -22.74
C ALA A 3 -61.49 -6.41 -21.81
N VAL A 4 -60.96 -7.08 -20.80
CA VAL A 4 -59.87 -6.61 -19.94
C VAL A 4 -58.59 -6.63 -20.78
N GLU A 5 -57.82 -5.55 -20.76
CA GLU A 5 -56.41 -5.59 -21.16
C GLU A 5 -55.56 -4.92 -20.07
N ASP A 6 -54.95 -5.82 -19.29
CA ASP A 6 -54.01 -5.58 -18.22
C ASP A 6 -52.66 -5.19 -18.84
N SER A 7 -52.21 -3.97 -18.60
CA SER A 7 -50.89 -3.52 -19.05
C SER A 7 -49.83 -3.92 -18.03
N ASP A 8 -49.44 -5.19 -18.05
CA ASP A 8 -48.33 -5.70 -17.24
C ASP A 8 -47.02 -5.08 -17.74
N SER A 9 -46.50 -4.12 -16.97
CA SER A 9 -45.14 -3.62 -17.11
C SER A 9 -44.18 -4.76 -16.77
N ILE A 10 -43.60 -5.40 -17.79
CA ILE A 10 -42.54 -6.38 -17.63
C ILE A 10 -41.33 -5.67 -17.01
N ALA A 11 -41.22 -5.77 -15.68
CA ALA A 11 -40.03 -5.43 -14.94
C ALA A 11 -38.88 -6.29 -15.51
N ALA A 12 -37.92 -5.64 -16.17
CA ALA A 12 -36.73 -6.30 -16.69
C ALA A 12 -36.02 -7.00 -15.53
N LYS A 13 -36.18 -8.33 -15.46
CA LYS A 13 -35.47 -9.19 -14.50
C LYS A 13 -33.98 -8.87 -14.62
N ALA A 14 -33.37 -8.45 -13.51
CA ALA A 14 -31.93 -8.27 -13.45
C ALA A 14 -31.25 -9.56 -13.95
N PRO A 15 -30.25 -9.48 -14.86
CA PRO A 15 -29.63 -10.66 -15.42
C PRO A 15 -29.05 -11.51 -14.29
N ALA A 16 -29.42 -12.80 -14.26
CA ALA A 16 -28.92 -13.73 -13.26
C ALA A 16 -27.39 -13.77 -13.28
N LEU A 17 -26.76 -13.70 -12.10
CA LEU A 17 -25.31 -13.80 -11.95
C LEU A 17 -24.81 -15.09 -12.61
N SER A 18 -23.76 -14.98 -13.44
CA SER A 18 -23.17 -16.14 -14.11
C SER A 18 -22.58 -17.12 -13.09
N ARG A 19 -22.48 -18.41 -13.45
CA ARG A 19 -21.84 -19.44 -12.59
C ARG A 19 -20.43 -19.04 -12.14
N GLY A 20 -19.68 -18.35 -13.01
CA GLY A 20 -18.36 -17.81 -12.67
C GLY A 20 -18.40 -16.71 -11.61
N ALA A 21 -19.39 -15.80 -11.68
CA ALA A 21 -19.55 -14.76 -10.66
C ALA A 21 -19.85 -15.35 -9.27
N TRP A 22 -20.69 -16.39 -9.20
CA TRP A 22 -20.95 -17.11 -7.95
C TRP A 22 -19.71 -17.78 -7.38
N LEU A 23 -18.89 -18.44 -8.22
CA LEU A 23 -17.63 -19.05 -7.78
C LEU A 23 -16.67 -18.00 -7.20
N GLY A 24 -16.53 -16.84 -7.84
CA GLY A 24 -15.71 -15.73 -7.33
C GLY A 24 -16.23 -15.16 -6.00
N LEU A 25 -17.55 -15.03 -5.85
CA LEU A 25 -18.16 -14.56 -4.61
C LEU A 25 -17.98 -15.55 -3.46
N LEU A 26 -18.20 -16.84 -3.71
CA LEU A 26 -18.04 -17.90 -2.71
C LEU A 26 -16.59 -18.03 -2.24
N THR A 27 -15.62 -17.97 -3.16
CA THR A 27 -14.19 -17.98 -2.80
C THR A 27 -13.79 -16.74 -2.02
N THR A 28 -14.29 -15.57 -2.39
CA THR A 28 -14.08 -14.32 -1.64
C THR A 28 -14.67 -14.41 -0.23
N ALA A 29 -15.90 -14.92 -0.09
CA ALA A 29 -16.55 -15.09 1.20
C ALA A 29 -15.83 -16.11 2.09
N ALA A 30 -15.37 -17.23 1.52
CA ALA A 30 -14.57 -18.22 2.22
C ALA A 30 -13.23 -17.63 2.69
N GLY A 31 -12.57 -16.84 1.85
CA GLY A 31 -11.34 -16.12 2.20
C GLY A 31 -11.54 -15.12 3.34
N TYR A 32 -12.63 -14.35 3.29
CA TYR A 32 -13.01 -13.42 4.37
C TYR A 32 -13.26 -14.18 5.68
N ALA A 33 -14.06 -15.25 5.64
CA ALA A 33 -14.34 -16.08 6.80
C ALA A 33 -13.06 -16.69 7.40
N LEU A 34 -12.15 -17.19 6.54
CA LEU A 34 -10.84 -17.70 6.97
C LEU A 34 -9.99 -16.60 7.64
N THR A 35 -10.00 -15.39 7.08
CA THR A 35 -9.26 -14.24 7.65
C THR A 35 -9.78 -13.91 9.04
N VAL A 36 -11.10 -13.83 9.22
CA VAL A 36 -11.73 -13.58 10.52
C VAL A 36 -11.43 -14.72 11.49
N LEU A 37 -11.53 -15.98 11.04
CA LEU A 37 -11.27 -17.16 11.87
C LEU A 37 -9.84 -17.18 12.43
N ILE A 38 -8.86 -16.79 11.62
CA ILE A 38 -7.45 -16.80 12.02
C ILE A 38 -7.09 -15.57 12.86
N PHE A 39 -7.53 -14.40 12.43
CA PHE A 39 -6.98 -13.13 12.89
C PHE A 39 -7.92 -12.32 13.78
N TYR A 40 -9.17 -12.71 14.03
CA TYR A 40 -10.02 -11.95 14.98
C TYR A 40 -9.45 -12.05 16.41
N PRO A 41 -9.42 -10.94 17.20
CA PRO A 41 -9.96 -9.59 16.95
C PRO A 41 -8.99 -8.61 16.27
N GLY A 42 -7.88 -9.07 15.71
CA GLY A 42 -6.79 -8.25 15.20
C GLY A 42 -5.75 -8.01 16.28
N TYR A 43 -4.48 -7.96 15.87
CA TYR A 43 -3.37 -7.75 16.78
C TYR A 43 -3.03 -6.27 16.90
N SER A 44 -3.07 -5.80 18.15
CA SER A 44 -2.78 -4.43 18.55
C SER A 44 -1.37 -4.33 19.12
N THR A 45 -0.43 -3.91 18.26
CA THR A 45 0.93 -3.50 18.65
C THR A 45 0.92 -2.29 19.56
N VAL A 46 2.05 -2.00 20.20
CA VAL A 46 2.24 -0.78 21.01
C VAL A 46 1.88 0.48 20.21
N ASP A 47 2.33 0.59 18.94
CA ASP A 47 1.94 1.68 18.03
C ASP A 47 0.42 1.84 17.91
N ALA A 48 -0.29 0.73 17.69
CA ALA A 48 -1.74 0.73 17.53
C ALA A 48 -2.47 1.11 18.82
N ARG A 49 -1.92 0.73 19.98
CA ARG A 49 -2.47 1.12 21.30
C ARG A 49 -2.36 2.62 21.54
N TYR A 50 -1.26 3.27 21.12
CA TYR A 50 -1.15 4.72 21.17
C TYR A 50 -2.20 5.40 20.28
N VAL A 51 -2.37 4.93 19.03
CA VAL A 51 -3.41 5.46 18.13
C VAL A 51 -4.81 5.30 18.72
N TYR A 52 -5.08 4.15 19.34
CA TYR A 52 -6.38 3.89 19.99
C TYR A 52 -6.60 4.79 21.21
N ALA A 53 -5.58 5.00 22.04
CA ALA A 53 -5.65 5.91 23.18
C ALA A 53 -5.93 7.35 22.74
N ASP A 54 -5.23 7.82 21.71
CA ASP A 54 -5.44 9.14 21.10
C ASP A 54 -6.86 9.28 20.53
N ALA A 55 -7.36 8.23 19.86
CA ALA A 55 -8.73 8.18 19.35
C ALA A 55 -9.79 8.32 20.45
N MET A 56 -9.61 7.62 21.57
CA MET A 56 -10.54 7.68 22.70
C MET A 56 -10.46 9.01 23.45
N ALA A 57 -9.27 9.59 23.57
CA ALA A 57 -9.05 10.89 24.17
C ALA A 57 -9.45 12.06 23.24
N TRP A 58 -9.65 11.79 21.95
CA TRP A 58 -9.77 12.80 20.90
C TRP A 58 -8.64 13.84 20.95
N ARG A 59 -7.43 13.36 21.17
CA ARG A 59 -6.19 14.15 21.22
C ARG A 59 -5.17 13.45 20.36
N PHE A 60 -4.84 14.07 19.23
CA PHE A 60 -4.00 13.44 18.21
C PHE A 60 -2.62 14.07 18.21
N GLY A 61 -1.58 13.26 18.07
CA GLY A 61 -0.26 13.69 17.64
C GLY A 61 0.00 13.34 16.18
N ASP A 62 0.87 14.09 15.50
CA ASP A 62 1.24 13.82 14.09
C ASP A 62 2.29 12.71 13.90
N TRP A 63 2.80 12.12 14.99
CA TRP A 63 3.75 10.99 14.93
C TRP A 63 3.12 9.71 14.35
N GLN A 64 1.90 9.42 14.81
CA GLN A 64 1.07 8.38 14.23
C GLN A 64 0.17 8.98 13.13
N SER A 65 -0.95 8.35 12.77
CA SER A 65 -1.90 8.94 11.81
C SER A 65 -3.13 9.46 12.56
N PRO A 66 -3.29 10.80 12.71
CA PRO A 66 -4.52 11.40 13.25
C PRO A 66 -5.77 10.94 12.51
N ALA A 67 -5.67 10.77 11.18
CA ALA A 67 -6.77 10.29 10.35
C ALA A 67 -7.17 8.85 10.68
N MET A 68 -6.21 7.97 10.98
CA MET A 68 -6.50 6.62 11.46
C MET A 68 -7.18 6.66 12.83
N GLY A 69 -6.70 7.50 13.75
CA GLY A 69 -7.30 7.67 15.08
C GLY A 69 -8.74 8.20 15.01
N ALA A 70 -8.97 9.25 14.21
CA ALA A 70 -10.31 9.80 13.97
C ALA A 70 -11.26 8.75 13.38
N LEU A 71 -10.82 8.00 12.35
CA LEU A 71 -11.59 6.89 11.81
C LEU A 71 -11.91 5.87 12.90
N TRP A 72 -10.91 5.49 13.72
CA TRP A 72 -11.08 4.50 14.79
C TRP A 72 -12.20 4.90 15.73
N ARG A 73 -12.22 6.15 16.18
CA ARG A 73 -13.28 6.66 17.07
C ARG A 73 -14.70 6.45 16.52
N PHE A 74 -14.88 6.59 15.21
CA PHE A 74 -16.18 6.45 14.55
C PHE A 74 -16.61 5.00 14.36
N ILE A 75 -15.68 4.08 14.09
CA ILE A 75 -16.01 2.68 13.82
C ILE A 75 -15.91 1.78 15.05
N ASP A 76 -15.25 2.25 16.12
CA ASP A 76 -15.09 1.49 17.36
C ASP A 76 -16.42 0.98 17.96
N PRO A 77 -17.53 1.75 17.98
CA PRO A 77 -18.80 1.27 18.53
C PRO A 77 -19.38 0.04 17.83
N ILE A 78 -18.97 -0.25 16.59
CA ILE A 78 -19.44 -1.42 15.83
C ILE A 78 -18.76 -2.70 16.33
N ALA A 79 -17.47 -2.63 16.64
CA ALA A 79 -16.66 -3.75 17.13
C ALA A 79 -15.49 -3.21 17.97
N PRO A 80 -15.65 -3.07 19.29
CA PRO A 80 -14.71 -2.32 20.12
C PRO A 80 -13.26 -2.81 20.08
N GLY A 81 -12.32 -1.87 20.24
CA GLY A 81 -10.89 -2.11 20.29
C GLY A 81 -10.29 -2.43 18.92
N ALA A 82 -9.38 -3.41 18.89
CA ALA A 82 -8.68 -3.84 17.67
C ALA A 82 -9.63 -4.39 16.59
N ALA A 83 -10.77 -4.96 17.00
CA ALA A 83 -11.71 -5.64 16.13
C ALA A 83 -12.29 -4.71 15.07
N SER A 84 -12.59 -3.45 15.39
CA SER A 84 -13.15 -2.48 14.46
C SER A 84 -12.22 -2.27 13.26
N MET A 85 -10.97 -1.90 13.53
CA MET A 85 -9.97 -1.67 12.49
C MET A 85 -9.63 -2.94 11.71
N PHE A 86 -9.55 -4.08 12.40
CA PHE A 86 -9.30 -5.37 11.75
C PHE A 86 -10.44 -5.74 10.79
N LEU A 87 -11.70 -5.69 11.24
CA LEU A 87 -12.85 -6.04 10.42
C LEU A 87 -13.03 -5.08 9.24
N LEU A 88 -12.79 -3.78 9.43
CA LEU A 88 -12.77 -2.81 8.33
C LEU A 88 -11.70 -3.18 7.29
N THR A 89 -10.47 -3.42 7.74
CA THR A 89 -9.34 -3.73 6.86
C THR A 89 -9.59 -5.05 6.11
N ALA A 90 -10.01 -6.10 6.80
CA ALA A 90 -10.35 -7.38 6.19
C ALA A 90 -11.52 -7.26 5.18
N SER A 91 -12.54 -6.46 5.51
CA SER A 91 -13.69 -6.25 4.62
C SER A 91 -13.27 -5.53 3.33
N LEU A 92 -12.54 -4.42 3.44
CA LEU A 92 -12.05 -3.68 2.29
C LEU A 92 -11.12 -4.52 1.40
N TYR A 93 -10.26 -5.34 2.01
CA TYR A 93 -9.36 -6.25 1.33
C TYR A 93 -10.12 -7.26 0.47
N TRP A 94 -11.07 -7.98 1.07
CA TRP A 94 -11.84 -9.00 0.35
C TRP A 94 -12.86 -8.39 -0.61
N ILE A 95 -13.42 -7.21 -0.32
CA ILE A 95 -14.23 -6.46 -1.30
C ILE A 95 -13.40 -6.14 -2.54
N ALA A 96 -12.17 -5.66 -2.38
CA ALA A 96 -11.31 -5.34 -3.52
C ALA A 96 -10.99 -6.58 -4.37
N PHE A 97 -10.55 -7.68 -3.76
CA PHE A 97 -10.28 -8.92 -4.51
C PHE A 97 -11.53 -9.56 -5.08
N GLY A 98 -12.68 -9.48 -4.40
CA GLY A 98 -13.97 -9.94 -4.90
C GLY A 98 -14.45 -9.13 -6.11
N MET A 99 -14.32 -7.80 -6.08
CA MET A 99 -14.61 -6.94 -7.23
C MET A 99 -13.69 -7.26 -8.42
N LEU A 100 -12.40 -7.50 -8.17
CA LEU A 100 -11.45 -7.92 -9.19
C LEU A 100 -11.82 -9.30 -9.77
N ALA A 101 -12.27 -10.22 -8.93
CA ALA A 101 -12.75 -11.54 -9.34
C ALA A 101 -14.01 -11.46 -10.22
N LEU A 102 -14.94 -10.55 -9.91
CA LEU A 102 -16.11 -10.28 -10.78
C LEU A 102 -15.69 -9.74 -12.15
N LEU A 103 -14.69 -8.86 -12.19
CA LEU A 103 -14.14 -8.33 -13.44
C LEU A 103 -13.44 -9.42 -14.26
N ALA A 104 -12.68 -10.29 -13.60
CA ALA A 104 -12.01 -11.44 -14.21
C ALA A 104 -13.02 -12.50 -14.70
N GLY A 105 -14.11 -12.71 -13.94
CA GLY A 105 -15.17 -13.67 -14.23
C GLY A 105 -15.98 -13.38 -15.49
N ARG A 106 -15.96 -12.13 -15.97
CA ARG A 106 -16.51 -11.76 -17.28
C ARG A 106 -15.80 -12.44 -18.45
N ARG A 107 -14.54 -12.88 -18.25
CA ARG A 107 -13.73 -13.55 -19.27
C ARG A 107 -13.67 -15.06 -19.05
N SER A 108 -13.65 -15.51 -17.79
CA SER A 108 -13.60 -16.93 -17.47
C SER A 108 -14.05 -17.21 -16.03
N PRO A 109 -14.93 -18.22 -15.81
CA PRO A 109 -15.27 -18.71 -14.47
C PRO A 109 -14.04 -19.14 -13.65
N TRP A 110 -13.03 -19.71 -14.30
CA TRP A 110 -11.78 -20.09 -13.64
C TRP A 110 -11.04 -18.87 -13.10
N LEU A 111 -11.01 -17.76 -13.84
CA LEU A 111 -10.36 -16.54 -13.38
C LEU A 111 -11.13 -15.86 -12.25
N ALA A 112 -12.46 -16.01 -12.22
CA ALA A 112 -13.25 -15.58 -11.06
C ALA A 112 -12.87 -16.37 -9.79
N PHE A 113 -12.64 -17.67 -9.92
CA PHE A 113 -12.21 -18.53 -8.81
C PHE A 113 -10.75 -18.27 -8.40
N ALA A 114 -9.83 -18.12 -9.35
CA ALA A 114 -8.41 -17.99 -9.09
C ALA A 114 -8.02 -16.62 -8.52
N THR A 115 -8.75 -15.55 -8.87
CA THR A 115 -8.40 -14.18 -8.46
C THR A 115 -8.39 -13.98 -6.93
N PRO A 116 -9.42 -14.42 -6.18
CA PRO A 116 -9.38 -14.32 -4.71
C PRO A 116 -8.30 -15.19 -4.07
N LEU A 117 -7.87 -16.30 -4.70
CA LEU A 117 -6.79 -17.14 -4.17
C LEU A 117 -5.44 -16.42 -4.19
N VAL A 118 -5.23 -15.48 -5.11
CA VAL A 118 -4.04 -14.63 -5.12
C VAL A 118 -3.95 -13.80 -3.83
N ALA A 119 -5.08 -13.44 -3.24
CA ALA A 119 -5.16 -12.72 -1.96
C ALA A 119 -4.68 -13.57 -0.75
N LEU A 120 -4.52 -14.88 -0.92
CA LEU A 120 -3.97 -15.78 0.10
C LEU A 120 -2.44 -15.93 -0.02
N THR A 121 -1.79 -15.22 -0.95
CA THR A 121 -0.32 -15.20 -1.06
C THR A 121 0.29 -14.74 0.27
N PRO A 122 1.27 -15.46 0.87
CA PRO A 122 1.64 -15.25 2.28
C PRO A 122 1.96 -13.81 2.68
N PRO A 123 2.76 -13.02 1.93
CA PRO A 123 3.01 -11.61 2.28
C PRO A 123 1.78 -10.71 2.14
N ALA A 124 0.77 -11.09 1.38
CA ALA A 124 -0.50 -10.35 1.30
C ALA A 124 -1.41 -10.71 2.47
N PHE A 125 -1.51 -12.00 2.79
CA PHE A 125 -2.44 -12.53 3.79
C PHE A 125 -1.98 -12.32 5.24
N PHE A 126 -0.70 -12.53 5.54
CA PHE A 126 -0.18 -12.56 6.92
C PHE A 126 -0.31 -11.23 7.66
N PHE A 127 -0.22 -10.12 6.93
CA PHE A 127 -0.31 -8.78 7.50
C PHE A 127 -1.75 -8.35 7.83
N LEU A 128 -2.78 -9.06 7.34
CA LEU A 128 -4.18 -8.68 7.58
C LEU A 128 -4.57 -8.74 9.05
N GLY A 129 -3.90 -9.58 9.85
CA GLY A 129 -4.09 -9.60 11.29
C GLY A 129 -3.47 -8.41 12.03
N MET A 130 -2.60 -7.64 11.39
CA MET A 130 -1.91 -6.52 12.03
C MET A 130 -2.74 -5.24 11.93
N VAL A 131 -3.11 -4.66 13.08
CA VAL A 131 -3.74 -3.33 13.11
C VAL A 131 -2.67 -2.26 12.93
N TRP A 132 -2.19 -2.14 11.69
CA TRP A 132 -1.18 -1.18 11.29
C TRP A 132 -1.72 -0.18 10.29
N ARG A 133 -1.32 1.09 10.43
CA ARG A 133 -1.62 2.13 9.44
C ARG A 133 -1.15 1.76 8.03
N ASP A 134 -0.05 1.02 7.93
CA ASP A 134 0.56 0.60 6.66
C ASP A 134 -0.30 -0.44 5.92
N VAL A 135 -0.93 -1.33 6.69
CA VAL A 135 -1.83 -2.35 6.18
C VAL A 135 -3.14 -1.70 5.75
N LEU A 136 -3.73 -0.86 6.61
CA LEU A 136 -4.94 -0.10 6.27
C LEU A 136 -4.72 0.78 5.04
N PHE A 137 -3.59 1.48 4.96
CA PHE A 137 -3.17 2.28 3.80
C PHE A 137 -3.16 1.47 2.51
N ALA A 138 -2.45 0.34 2.50
CA ALA A 138 -2.33 -0.51 1.32
C ALA A 138 -3.68 -1.06 0.86
N VAL A 139 -4.52 -1.47 1.81
CA VAL A 139 -5.86 -2.00 1.53
C VAL A 139 -6.78 -0.90 0.98
N VAL A 140 -6.80 0.28 1.60
CA VAL A 140 -7.59 1.44 1.13
C VAL A 140 -7.20 1.80 -0.31
N TRP A 141 -5.91 1.84 -0.61
CA TRP A 141 -5.42 2.13 -1.97
C TRP A 141 -5.72 1.01 -2.97
N LEU A 142 -5.69 -0.25 -2.53
CA LEU A 142 -6.13 -1.38 -3.36
C LEU A 142 -7.61 -1.25 -3.70
N THR A 143 -8.46 -0.98 -2.72
CA THR A 143 -9.89 -0.76 -2.93
C THR A 143 -10.14 0.43 -3.85
N ALA A 144 -9.42 1.55 -3.66
CA ALA A 144 -9.50 2.72 -4.54
C ALA A 144 -9.17 2.37 -6.00
N ALA A 145 -8.06 1.66 -6.22
CA ALA A 145 -7.60 1.27 -7.55
C ALA A 145 -8.62 0.33 -8.23
N VAL A 146 -9.13 -0.67 -7.50
CA VAL A 146 -10.10 -1.63 -8.03
C VAL A 146 -11.45 -0.98 -8.29
N LEU A 147 -11.89 -0.04 -7.44
CA LEU A 147 -13.09 0.77 -7.67
C LEU A 147 -12.98 1.56 -8.97
N ALA A 148 -11.85 2.23 -9.20
CA ALA A 148 -11.59 2.93 -10.45
C ALA A 148 -11.60 1.98 -11.67
N PHE A 149 -11.00 0.79 -11.55
CA PHE A 149 -11.04 -0.22 -12.61
C PHE A 149 -12.47 -0.70 -12.89
N PHE A 150 -13.24 -0.95 -11.84
CA PHE A 150 -14.64 -1.33 -11.95
C PHE A 150 -15.48 -0.24 -12.60
N ALA A 151 -15.22 1.03 -12.26
CA ALA A 151 -15.89 2.21 -12.82
C ALA A 151 -15.64 2.36 -14.34
N ALA A 152 -14.46 1.97 -14.83
CA ALA A 152 -14.13 2.01 -16.26
C ALA A 152 -15.10 1.20 -17.14
N ALA A 153 -15.76 0.18 -16.58
CA ALA A 153 -16.73 -0.66 -17.27
C ALA A 153 -18.19 -0.24 -17.03
N ARG A 154 -18.44 0.95 -16.45
CA ARG A 154 -19.78 1.46 -16.12
C ARG A 154 -20.15 2.70 -16.93
N THR A 155 -21.44 3.00 -17.00
CA THR A 155 -21.98 4.24 -17.60
C THR A 155 -21.56 5.46 -16.78
N GLU A 156 -21.58 6.65 -17.39
CA GLU A 156 -21.13 7.90 -16.73
C GLU A 156 -21.83 8.15 -15.37
N ARG A 157 -23.15 7.88 -15.29
CA ARG A 157 -23.94 8.06 -14.06
C ARG A 157 -23.43 7.25 -12.88
N LEU A 158 -22.92 6.03 -13.12
CA LEU A 158 -22.35 5.17 -12.08
C LEU A 158 -20.83 5.33 -11.98
N ARG A 159 -20.16 5.78 -13.04
CA ARG A 159 -18.71 5.97 -13.06
C ARG A 159 -18.29 7.12 -12.17
N ALA A 160 -18.91 8.29 -12.32
CA ALA A 160 -18.56 9.49 -11.55
C ALA A 160 -18.56 9.27 -10.03
N PRO A 161 -19.62 8.73 -9.39
CA PRO A 161 -19.60 8.51 -7.93
C PRO A 161 -18.52 7.50 -7.50
N LEU A 162 -18.26 6.46 -8.29
CA LEU A 162 -17.20 5.49 -8.00
C LEU A 162 -15.80 6.12 -8.12
N GLN A 163 -15.60 7.02 -9.08
CA GLN A 163 -14.35 7.76 -9.21
C GLN A 163 -14.13 8.73 -8.07
N VAL A 164 -15.19 9.45 -7.65
CA VAL A 164 -15.14 10.33 -6.46
C VAL A 164 -14.77 9.50 -5.22
N LEU A 165 -15.44 8.36 -5.00
CA LEU A 165 -15.11 7.47 -3.89
C LEU A 165 -13.66 6.97 -3.97
N ALA A 166 -13.19 6.57 -5.15
CA ALA A 166 -11.80 6.15 -5.36
C ALA A 166 -10.82 7.28 -5.02
N LEU A 167 -11.08 8.51 -5.46
CA LEU A 167 -10.25 9.69 -5.15
C LEU A 167 -10.24 10.01 -3.65
N LEU A 168 -11.39 9.92 -2.99
CA LEU A 168 -11.48 10.09 -1.53
C LEU A 168 -10.66 9.03 -0.79
N LEU A 169 -10.68 7.78 -1.24
CA LEU A 169 -9.85 6.71 -0.67
C LEU A 169 -8.36 6.92 -0.96
N VAL A 170 -7.97 7.42 -2.14
CA VAL A 170 -6.57 7.80 -2.42
C VAL A 170 -6.12 8.89 -1.45
N ALA A 171 -6.92 9.96 -1.31
CA ALA A 171 -6.65 11.05 -0.38
C ALA A 171 -6.58 10.57 1.07
N PHE A 172 -7.49 9.69 1.49
CA PHE A 172 -7.46 9.07 2.82
C PHE A 172 -6.19 8.26 3.04
N GLY A 173 -5.74 7.46 2.05
CA GLY A 173 -4.48 6.73 2.18
C GLY A 173 -3.25 7.65 2.30
N VAL A 174 -3.25 8.82 1.66
CA VAL A 174 -2.20 9.84 1.88
C VAL A 174 -2.22 10.33 3.34
N LEU A 175 -3.39 10.50 3.94
CA LEU A 175 -3.53 10.86 5.35
C LEU A 175 -3.20 9.71 6.31
N LEU A 176 -3.24 8.46 5.87
CA LEU A 176 -2.76 7.31 6.67
C LEU A 176 -1.24 7.23 6.65
N ARG A 177 -0.64 7.55 5.50
CA ARG A 177 0.81 7.56 5.30
C ARG A 177 1.22 8.76 4.42
N PRO A 178 1.65 9.88 5.03
CA PRO A 178 2.11 11.06 4.30
C PRO A 178 3.22 10.79 3.27
N ASN A 179 4.10 9.81 3.52
CA ASN A 179 5.15 9.40 2.56
C ASN A 179 4.59 8.91 1.20
N ALA A 180 3.31 8.51 1.17
CA ALA A 180 2.63 8.08 -0.04
C ALA A 180 2.31 9.23 -1.02
N VAL A 181 2.45 10.49 -0.56
CA VAL A 181 2.20 11.71 -1.34
C VAL A 181 2.95 11.71 -2.69
N LEU A 182 4.15 11.12 -2.75
CA LEU A 182 4.95 11.05 -3.98
C LEU A 182 4.39 10.09 -5.03
N ALA A 183 3.63 9.07 -4.63
CA ALA A 183 3.02 8.09 -5.52
C ALA A 183 1.53 8.38 -5.82
N ALA A 184 0.86 9.10 -4.92
CA ALA A 184 -0.57 9.40 -5.01
C ALA A 184 -1.02 10.06 -6.33
N PRO A 185 -0.25 10.98 -6.96
CA PRO A 185 -0.62 11.57 -8.25
C PRO A 185 -0.89 10.55 -9.35
N ILE A 186 -0.10 9.47 -9.41
CA ILE A 186 -0.26 8.42 -10.43
C ILE A 186 -1.62 7.74 -10.26
N LEU A 187 -1.95 7.38 -9.01
CA LEU A 187 -3.18 6.67 -8.70
C LEU A 187 -4.41 7.58 -8.83
N ALA A 188 -4.29 8.87 -8.46
CA ALA A 188 -5.34 9.86 -8.60
C ALA A 188 -5.68 10.15 -10.07
N VAL A 189 -4.67 10.35 -10.92
CA VAL A 189 -4.86 10.52 -12.37
C VAL A 189 -5.53 9.29 -12.98
N TYR A 190 -5.09 8.09 -12.59
CA TYR A 190 -5.72 6.87 -13.03
C TYR A 190 -7.20 6.78 -12.57
N ALA A 191 -7.51 7.17 -11.34
CA ALA A 191 -8.89 7.18 -10.85
C ALA A 191 -9.80 8.12 -11.67
N ILE A 192 -9.27 9.26 -12.16
CA ILE A 192 -10.00 10.20 -13.03
C ILE A 192 -10.17 9.65 -14.46
N TRP A 193 -9.17 8.94 -15.01
CA TRP A 193 -9.22 8.38 -16.36
C TRP A 193 -8.88 6.88 -16.38
N PRO A 194 -9.75 6.00 -15.84
CA PRO A 194 -9.41 4.60 -15.62
C PRO A 194 -9.50 3.74 -16.89
N THR A 195 -9.93 4.31 -18.02
CA THR A 195 -10.14 3.57 -19.28
C THR A 195 -8.86 3.35 -20.09
N ARG A 196 -7.86 4.23 -19.93
CA ARG A 196 -6.56 4.14 -20.60
C ARG A 196 -5.48 4.84 -19.76
N PHE A 197 -4.27 4.31 -19.79
CA PHE A 197 -3.11 4.97 -19.19
C PHE A 197 -2.46 5.90 -20.21
N ASP A 198 -2.44 7.19 -19.90
CA ASP A 198 -1.89 8.23 -20.75
C ASP A 198 -0.74 8.95 -20.04
N VAL A 199 0.49 8.70 -20.51
CA VAL A 199 1.71 9.25 -19.91
C VAL A 199 1.72 10.77 -19.91
N LYS A 200 1.20 11.41 -20.97
CA LYS A 200 1.17 12.87 -21.07
C LYS A 200 0.24 13.47 -20.02
N ARG A 201 -0.95 12.89 -19.86
CA ARG A 201 -1.90 13.32 -18.81
C ARG A 201 -1.32 13.13 -17.42
N THR A 202 -0.72 11.97 -17.16
CA THR A 202 -0.08 11.69 -15.87
C THR A 202 1.06 12.66 -15.59
N ALA A 203 1.95 12.92 -16.55
CA ALA A 203 3.06 13.85 -16.38
C ALA A 203 2.59 15.30 -16.13
N MET A 204 1.60 15.77 -16.90
CA MET A 204 1.05 17.12 -16.75
C MET A 204 0.32 17.33 -15.41
N ALA A 205 -0.40 16.31 -14.94
CA ALA A 205 -1.15 16.39 -13.70
C ALA A 205 -0.32 16.03 -12.45
N PHE A 206 0.89 15.49 -12.62
CA PHE A 206 1.70 15.00 -11.50
C PHE A 206 2.01 16.09 -10.47
N ILE A 207 2.61 17.20 -10.91
CA ILE A 207 3.02 18.29 -10.02
C ILE A 207 1.81 18.99 -9.37
N PRO A 208 0.73 19.37 -10.11
CA PRO A 208 -0.46 19.94 -9.48
C PRO A 208 -1.09 19.01 -8.43
N ALA A 209 -1.21 17.72 -8.74
CA ALA A 209 -1.75 16.74 -7.79
C ALA A 209 -0.84 16.54 -6.58
N LEU A 210 0.48 16.52 -6.78
CA LEU A 210 1.46 16.43 -5.70
C LEU A 210 1.32 17.60 -4.75
N LEU A 211 1.29 18.83 -5.27
CA LEU A 211 1.12 20.06 -4.47
C LEU A 211 -0.21 20.05 -3.72
N LEU A 212 -1.29 19.61 -4.38
CA LEU A 212 -2.60 19.48 -3.74
C LEU A 212 -2.54 18.52 -2.55
N PHE A 213 -1.95 17.34 -2.70
CA PHE A 213 -1.83 16.38 -1.59
C PHE A 213 -0.86 16.88 -0.49
N CYS A 214 0.24 17.54 -0.87
CA CYS A 214 1.15 18.17 0.08
C CYS A 214 0.46 19.26 0.92
N ALA A 215 -0.45 20.03 0.34
CA ALA A 215 -1.26 21.02 1.05
C ALA A 215 -2.41 20.38 1.85
N PHE A 216 -2.96 19.28 1.35
CA PHE A 216 -4.08 18.56 1.98
C PHE A 216 -3.70 17.94 3.32
N ILE A 217 -2.49 17.36 3.44
CA ILE A 217 -2.00 16.75 4.70
C ILE A 217 -2.04 17.74 5.88
N PRO A 218 -1.32 18.88 5.85
CA PRO A 218 -1.32 19.82 6.97
C PRO A 218 -2.68 20.46 7.20
N PHE A 219 -3.48 20.69 6.15
CA PHE A 219 -4.85 21.16 6.31
C PHE A 219 -5.67 20.19 7.17
N VAL A 220 -5.69 18.90 6.83
CA VAL A 220 -6.47 17.93 7.62
C VAL A 220 -5.87 17.70 8.99
N TYR A 221 -4.55 17.55 9.09
CA TYR A 221 -3.90 17.23 10.37
C TYR A 221 -4.02 18.38 11.37
N TYR A 222 -3.74 19.62 10.96
CA TYR A 222 -3.59 20.73 11.90
C TYR A 222 -4.83 21.64 11.95
N GLU A 223 -5.50 21.88 10.83
CA GLU A 223 -6.69 22.76 10.80
C GLU A 223 -7.98 22.00 11.13
N VAL A 224 -8.12 20.74 10.72
CA VAL A 224 -9.34 19.95 10.96
C VAL A 224 -9.24 19.09 12.23
N LEU A 225 -8.14 18.36 12.39
CA LEU A 225 -7.95 17.42 13.51
C LEU A 225 -7.18 18.02 14.69
N HIS A 226 -6.64 19.24 14.54
CA HIS A 226 -5.87 19.93 15.57
C HIS A 226 -4.77 19.06 16.20
N ALA A 227 -4.08 18.27 15.36
CA ALA A 227 -3.03 17.38 15.81
C ALA A 227 -1.83 18.15 16.36
N GLU A 228 -1.25 17.66 17.45
CA GLU A 228 -0.02 18.19 18.02
C GLU A 228 1.17 17.90 17.11
N ARG A 229 2.04 18.91 16.93
CA ARG A 229 3.26 18.78 16.14
C ARG A 229 4.35 18.08 16.93
N GLN A 230 4.57 16.81 16.63
CA GLN A 230 5.60 15.96 17.22
C GLN A 230 6.81 15.78 16.28
N ASN A 231 6.72 16.32 15.05
CA ASN A 231 7.82 16.39 14.08
C ASN A 231 8.44 15.03 13.69
N PRO A 232 7.64 14.01 13.31
CA PRO A 232 8.16 12.71 12.90
C PRO A 232 9.15 12.78 11.75
N GLN A 233 9.09 13.79 10.89
CA GLN A 233 10.05 14.02 9.81
C GLN A 233 11.49 14.25 10.30
N HIS A 234 11.68 14.71 11.55
CA HIS A 234 13.01 14.88 12.14
C HIS A 234 13.70 13.54 12.40
N SER A 235 12.96 12.42 12.46
CA SER A 235 13.56 11.07 12.49
C SER A 235 14.44 10.80 11.26
N ILE A 236 14.06 11.33 10.10
CA ILE A 236 14.83 11.22 8.85
C ILE A 236 16.17 11.93 9.01
N LEU A 237 16.16 13.12 9.61
CA LEU A 237 17.35 13.94 9.82
C LEU A 237 18.29 13.28 10.83
N VAL A 238 17.76 12.74 11.93
CA VAL A 238 18.54 11.98 12.92
C VAL A 238 19.18 10.75 12.26
N PHE A 239 18.42 10.03 11.43
CA PHE A 239 18.93 8.86 10.72
C PHE A 239 20.08 9.22 9.78
N ASP A 240 19.90 10.27 9.00
CA ASP A 240 20.91 10.79 8.08
C ASP A 240 22.16 11.27 8.80
N LEU A 241 22.01 12.08 9.85
CA LEU A 241 23.13 12.56 10.66
C LEU A 241 23.90 11.40 11.28
N GLY A 242 23.19 10.37 11.75
CA GLY A 242 23.77 9.13 12.23
C GLY A 242 24.57 8.38 11.17
N GLY A 243 24.00 8.22 9.98
CA GLY A 243 24.65 7.59 8.83
C GLY A 243 25.89 8.36 8.36
N ILE A 244 25.77 9.67 8.19
CA ILE A 244 26.88 10.55 7.81
C ILE A 244 27.98 10.47 8.87
N THR A 245 27.63 10.57 10.16
CA THR A 245 28.59 10.49 11.27
C THR A 245 29.39 9.18 11.24
N HIS A 246 28.73 8.06 10.96
CA HIS A 246 29.38 6.76 10.86
C HIS A 246 30.32 6.66 9.65
N PHE A 247 29.89 7.09 8.46
CA PHE A 247 30.69 6.95 7.25
C PHE A 247 31.78 8.01 7.10
N ALA A 248 31.57 9.22 7.63
CA ALA A 248 32.58 10.28 7.69
C ALA A 248 33.57 10.11 8.84
N ARG A 249 33.22 9.30 9.87
CA ARG A 249 33.98 9.15 11.12
C ARG A 249 34.14 10.46 11.90
N GLU A 250 33.17 11.35 11.75
CA GLU A 250 33.14 12.68 12.35
C GLU A 250 31.73 12.98 12.85
N ASN A 251 31.59 13.51 14.07
CA ASN A 251 30.28 13.83 14.63
C ASN A 251 29.59 14.95 13.85
N GLN A 252 28.40 14.66 13.31
CA GLN A 252 27.57 15.64 12.61
C GLN A 252 26.33 16.08 13.41
N PHE A 253 26.08 15.48 14.58
CA PHE A 253 24.97 15.93 15.42
C PHE A 253 25.26 17.32 16.01
N PRO A 254 24.26 18.21 16.11
CA PRO A 254 24.42 19.57 16.63
C PRO A 254 24.50 19.60 18.16
N ALA A 255 25.30 18.72 18.77
CA ALA A 255 25.51 18.62 20.21
C ALA A 255 26.97 18.23 20.49
N ALA A 256 27.47 18.66 21.65
CA ALA A 256 28.76 18.21 22.17
C ALA A 256 28.58 16.86 22.87
N TRP A 257 29.56 15.97 22.67
CA TRP A 257 29.58 14.63 23.23
C TRP A 257 30.91 14.37 23.92
N SER A 258 30.93 13.46 24.89
CA SER A 258 32.19 12.94 25.43
C SER A 258 32.96 12.16 24.36
N THR A 259 34.25 11.89 24.63
CA THR A 259 35.10 11.07 23.75
C THR A 259 34.49 9.68 23.53
N ASP A 260 33.97 9.06 24.59
CA ASP A 260 33.36 7.73 24.53
C ASP A 260 32.06 7.74 23.71
N GLU A 261 31.20 8.73 23.90
CA GLU A 261 29.97 8.90 23.11
C GLU A 261 30.28 9.17 21.63
N THR A 262 31.30 9.99 21.33
CA THR A 262 31.75 10.25 19.96
C THR A 262 32.26 8.98 19.30
N GLN A 263 32.99 8.14 20.04
CA GLN A 263 33.42 6.83 19.55
C GLN A 263 32.21 5.92 19.29
N LEU A 264 31.20 5.91 20.17
CA LEU A 264 29.96 5.14 19.96
C LEU A 264 29.20 5.61 18.71
N LEU A 265 29.03 6.92 18.54
CA LEU A 265 28.36 7.54 17.38
C LEU A 265 29.02 7.15 16.07
N THR A 266 30.34 7.26 16.00
CA THR A 266 31.10 6.99 14.78
C THR A 266 31.27 5.50 14.50
N SER A 267 31.08 4.59 15.47
CA SER A 267 31.38 3.16 15.31
C SER A 267 30.18 2.22 15.47
N LYS A 268 29.40 2.33 16.57
CA LYS A 268 28.44 1.31 17.01
C LYS A 268 26.98 1.73 16.91
N CYS A 269 26.68 3.03 16.97
CA CYS A 269 25.29 3.49 17.02
C CYS A 269 24.57 3.52 15.68
N TYR A 270 25.31 3.44 14.57
CA TYR A 270 24.69 3.37 13.25
C TYR A 270 24.13 1.97 12.99
N ASP A 271 22.81 1.93 12.75
CA ASP A 271 22.09 0.72 12.33
C ASP A 271 21.35 1.02 11.02
N PRO A 272 21.71 0.38 9.88
CA PRO A 272 21.01 0.59 8.62
C PRO A 272 19.59 0.00 8.60
N VAL A 273 19.18 -0.78 9.61
CA VAL A 273 17.82 -1.33 9.70
C VAL A 273 16.84 -0.26 10.13
N ARG A 274 17.23 0.63 11.07
CA ARG A 274 16.30 1.56 11.69
C ARG A 274 16.98 2.73 12.41
N TRP A 275 16.30 3.86 12.41
CA TRP A 275 16.74 5.10 13.06
C TRP A 275 16.53 5.11 14.58
N ASP A 276 15.51 4.41 15.07
CA ASP A 276 15.10 4.40 16.48
C ASP A 276 16.08 3.64 17.39
N THR A 277 17.17 3.09 16.82
CA THR A 277 18.37 2.72 17.56
C THR A 277 18.89 3.88 18.43
N TYR A 278 18.82 5.12 17.92
CA TYR A 278 19.17 6.33 18.68
C TYR A 278 18.19 6.67 19.80
N TRP A 279 17.02 6.03 19.84
CA TRP A 279 15.97 6.29 20.84
C TRP A 279 15.82 5.18 21.86
N HIS A 280 15.93 3.91 21.44
CA HIS A 280 15.52 2.77 22.25
C HIS A 280 16.61 1.71 22.45
N VAL A 281 17.67 1.69 21.63
CA VAL A 281 18.63 0.57 21.63
C VAL A 281 19.95 0.96 22.33
N VAL A 282 20.13 0.45 23.55
CA VAL A 282 21.34 0.66 24.37
C VAL A 282 22.61 0.24 23.60
N PRO A 283 23.71 1.03 23.65
CA PRO A 283 23.94 2.21 24.49
C PRO A 283 23.49 3.55 23.88
N CYS A 284 22.92 3.59 22.69
CA CYS A 284 22.73 4.79 21.89
C CYS A 284 21.60 5.77 22.26
N PRO A 285 20.68 5.52 23.22
CA PRO A 285 19.64 6.47 23.62
C PRO A 285 20.15 7.79 24.22
N PHE A 286 21.45 7.94 24.50
CA PHE A 286 22.01 9.24 24.88
C PHE A 286 21.81 10.30 23.79
N VAL A 287 21.68 9.88 22.52
CA VAL A 287 21.45 10.78 21.40
C VAL A 287 20.10 11.48 21.52
N MET A 288 19.00 10.71 21.51
CA MET A 288 17.67 11.32 21.62
C MET A 288 17.45 12.01 22.97
N ARG A 289 17.96 11.46 24.08
CA ARG A 289 17.93 12.15 25.40
C ARG A 289 18.57 13.54 25.37
N ARG A 290 19.62 13.73 24.56
CA ARG A 290 20.26 15.03 24.39
C ARG A 290 19.48 15.94 23.43
N LEU A 291 18.95 15.38 22.34
CA LEU A 291 18.18 16.15 21.34
C LEU A 291 16.82 16.63 21.88
N GLU A 292 16.23 15.89 22.81
CA GLU A 292 14.91 16.15 23.43
C GLU A 292 15.00 16.84 24.79
N ARG A 293 16.20 17.26 25.21
CA ARG A 293 16.39 17.89 26.52
C ARG A 293 15.56 19.18 26.62
N PRO A 294 14.67 19.34 27.61
CA PRO A 294 13.78 20.50 27.71
C PRO A 294 14.48 21.86 27.76
N ASP A 295 15.63 21.94 28.44
CA ASP A 295 16.39 23.19 28.59
C ASP A 295 17.10 23.66 27.30
N ASP A 296 17.33 22.75 26.34
CA ASP A 296 18.01 23.02 25.07
C ASP A 296 17.49 22.06 23.98
N LEU A 297 16.23 22.29 23.58
CA LEU A 297 15.52 21.44 22.65
C LEU A 297 16.07 21.57 21.22
N ILE A 298 16.49 20.45 20.63
CA ILE A 298 17.00 20.37 19.26
C ILE A 298 16.02 19.62 18.35
N PHE A 299 15.46 18.51 18.83
CA PHE A 299 14.45 17.79 18.09
C PHE A 299 13.20 18.66 17.91
N GLY A 300 12.63 18.67 16.70
CA GLY A 300 11.53 19.58 16.35
C GLY A 300 11.90 21.04 16.10
N THR A 301 13.19 21.43 16.14
CA THR A 301 13.61 22.83 15.90
C THR A 301 14.42 22.99 14.60
N PRO A 302 14.50 24.22 14.03
CA PRO A 302 15.29 24.49 12.82
C PRO A 302 16.78 24.12 12.95
N ARG A 303 17.33 24.12 14.17
CA ARG A 303 18.72 23.76 14.46
C ARG A 303 19.08 22.36 13.94
N LEU A 304 18.15 21.39 14.01
CA LEU A 304 18.40 20.05 13.47
C LEU A 304 18.41 20.04 11.94
N VAL A 305 17.54 20.84 11.30
CA VAL A 305 17.44 20.98 9.85
C VAL A 305 18.71 21.62 9.29
N GLU A 306 19.19 22.69 9.93
CA GLU A 306 20.44 23.36 9.58
C GLU A 306 21.63 22.41 9.69
N ALA A 307 21.75 21.68 10.80
CA ALA A 307 22.81 20.70 11.01
C ALA A 307 22.79 19.60 9.94
N TRP A 308 21.62 19.05 9.64
CA TRP A 308 21.44 18.07 8.57
C TRP A 308 21.85 18.62 7.21
N SER A 309 21.39 19.83 6.86
CA SER A 309 21.69 20.44 5.56
C SER A 309 23.19 20.69 5.39
N HIS A 310 23.88 21.12 6.45
CA HIS A 310 25.32 21.30 6.47
C HIS A 310 26.03 19.96 6.31
N ALA A 311 25.64 18.94 7.08
CA ALA A 311 26.26 17.61 7.03
C ALA A 311 26.14 16.96 5.64
N VAL A 312 24.97 17.10 4.98
CA VAL A 312 24.76 16.60 3.62
C VAL A 312 25.65 17.34 2.61
N ALA A 313 25.78 18.67 2.73
CA ALA A 313 26.60 19.48 1.84
C ALA A 313 28.11 19.22 2.05
N ALA A 314 28.54 19.04 3.29
CA ALA A 314 29.94 18.78 3.65
C ALA A 314 30.37 17.34 3.33
N HIS A 315 29.46 16.37 3.47
CA HIS A 315 29.76 14.93 3.32
C HIS A 315 28.78 14.20 2.38
N PRO A 316 28.64 14.62 1.10
CA PRO A 316 27.63 14.06 0.19
C PRO A 316 27.84 12.57 -0.09
N LEU A 317 29.09 12.10 -0.16
CA LEU A 317 29.38 10.68 -0.38
C LEU A 317 29.00 9.81 0.83
N ALA A 318 29.17 10.32 2.06
CA ALA A 318 28.75 9.62 3.27
C ALA A 318 27.23 9.51 3.35
N TYR A 319 26.52 10.59 3.00
CA TYR A 319 25.06 10.59 2.86
C TYR A 319 24.57 9.58 1.82
N LEU A 320 25.13 9.61 0.60
CA LEU A 320 24.75 8.67 -0.46
C LEU A 320 25.06 7.22 -0.09
N ARG A 321 26.21 6.97 0.57
CA ARG A 321 26.56 5.64 1.07
C ARG A 321 25.59 5.16 2.14
N HIS A 322 25.16 6.04 3.04
CA HIS A 322 24.12 5.75 4.01
C HIS A 322 22.80 5.36 3.33
N ARG A 323 22.29 6.20 2.42
CA ARG A 323 21.03 5.94 1.71
C ARG A 323 21.08 4.68 0.84
N ALA A 324 22.19 4.42 0.15
CA ALA A 324 22.38 3.17 -0.60
C ALA A 324 22.44 1.95 0.32
N THR A 325 23.11 2.04 1.46
CA THR A 325 23.19 0.96 2.46
C THR A 325 21.80 0.67 3.04
N PHE A 326 21.04 1.70 3.42
CA PHE A 326 19.66 1.57 3.88
C PHE A 326 18.78 0.93 2.80
N MET A 327 18.85 1.42 1.56
CA MET A 327 18.03 0.90 0.47
C MET A 327 18.32 -0.57 0.19
N TRP A 328 19.60 -0.98 0.23
CA TRP A 328 19.98 -2.39 0.12
C TRP A 328 19.47 -3.22 1.29
N GLN A 329 19.55 -2.70 2.52
CA GLN A 329 18.97 -3.34 3.70
C GLN A 329 17.46 -3.53 3.53
N PHE A 330 16.73 -2.49 3.13
CA PHE A 330 15.29 -2.53 2.91
C PHE A 330 14.88 -3.51 1.81
N LEU A 331 15.55 -3.50 0.66
CA LEU A 331 15.14 -4.30 -0.49
C LEU A 331 15.58 -5.77 -0.43
N ALA A 332 16.81 -6.04 0.03
CA ALA A 332 17.47 -7.31 -0.22
C ALA A 332 17.75 -8.14 1.03
N ARG A 333 17.87 -7.52 2.22
CA ARG A 333 18.23 -8.21 3.46
C ARG A 333 17.01 -8.72 4.22
N SER A 334 17.27 -9.50 5.26
CA SER A 334 16.23 -9.94 6.18
C SER A 334 15.84 -8.81 7.11
N ASN A 335 14.57 -8.44 7.07
CA ASN A 335 13.97 -7.40 7.89
C ASN A 335 12.83 -7.98 8.70
N LEU A 336 12.38 -7.22 9.70
CA LEU A 336 11.21 -7.59 10.48
C LEU A 336 9.99 -7.75 9.55
N VAL A 337 9.34 -8.90 9.65
CA VAL A 337 8.12 -9.20 8.89
C VAL A 337 6.91 -9.09 9.80
N LEU A 338 6.82 -9.93 10.82
CA LEU A 338 5.76 -9.93 11.83
C LEU A 338 6.39 -9.90 13.23
N PRO A 339 6.13 -8.86 14.05
CA PRO A 339 6.60 -8.81 15.42
C PRO A 339 5.64 -9.56 16.36
N VAL A 340 5.65 -10.88 16.26
CA VAL A 340 4.60 -11.74 16.84
C VAL A 340 5.13 -12.66 17.93
N TRP A 341 6.29 -12.32 18.49
CA TRP A 341 6.96 -13.08 19.56
C TRP A 341 6.12 -13.16 20.84
N ASP A 342 5.27 -12.17 21.11
CA ASP A 342 4.35 -12.12 22.26
C ASP A 342 2.99 -12.78 21.97
N TRP A 343 2.72 -13.25 20.75
CA TRP A 343 1.45 -13.91 20.40
C TRP A 343 1.36 -15.35 20.90
N LEU A 344 2.51 -15.96 21.23
CA LEU A 344 2.57 -17.30 21.79
C LEU A 344 2.48 -17.31 23.32
N ASP A 345 2.48 -16.14 23.96
CA ASP A 345 2.19 -16.07 25.39
C ASP A 345 0.78 -16.62 25.62
N PRO A 346 0.59 -17.65 26.46
CA PRO A 346 -0.73 -18.21 26.78
C PRO A 346 -1.72 -17.19 27.35
N ALA A 347 -1.21 -16.07 27.89
CA ALA A 347 -2.02 -14.94 28.35
C ALA A 347 -2.46 -13.98 27.22
N SER A 348 -1.87 -14.10 26.03
CA SER A 348 -2.26 -13.31 24.84
C SER A 348 -3.49 -13.90 24.15
N GLY A 349 -4.21 -13.06 23.39
CA GLY A 349 -5.42 -13.46 22.67
C GLY A 349 -5.21 -14.57 21.62
N TYR A 350 -3.97 -14.80 21.16
CA TYR A 350 -3.65 -15.78 20.11
C TYR A 350 -2.89 -17.01 20.60
N GLY A 351 -2.36 -17.03 21.83
CA GLY A 351 -1.42 -18.04 22.32
C GLY A 351 -1.94 -19.48 22.32
N ARG A 352 -3.25 -19.69 22.19
CA ARG A 352 -3.90 -21.01 22.10
C ARG A 352 -4.77 -21.19 20.86
N SER A 353 -4.67 -20.29 19.88
CA SER A 353 -5.52 -20.36 18.68
C SER A 353 -5.10 -21.53 17.78
N PRO A 354 -5.98 -22.54 17.53
CA PRO A 354 -5.66 -23.64 16.63
C PRO A 354 -5.55 -23.19 15.16
N TYR A 355 -6.00 -21.98 14.85
CA TYR A 355 -5.98 -21.41 13.51
C TYR A 355 -4.76 -20.53 13.26
N PHE A 356 -4.32 -19.79 14.27
CA PHE A 356 -3.16 -18.89 14.14
C PHE A 356 -1.83 -19.64 14.26
N THR A 357 -1.70 -20.61 15.16
CA THR A 357 -0.43 -21.32 15.39
C THR A 357 0.15 -21.97 14.11
N PRO A 358 -0.64 -22.66 13.27
CA PRO A 358 -0.14 -23.18 11.99
C PRO A 358 0.31 -22.07 11.02
N LEU A 359 -0.37 -20.92 11.02
CA LEU A 359 0.03 -19.77 10.20
C LEU A 359 1.35 -19.19 10.67
N LEU A 360 1.57 -19.11 11.98
CA LEU A 360 2.84 -18.66 12.55
C LEU A 360 3.99 -19.61 12.18
N ALA A 361 3.77 -20.92 12.25
CA ALA A 361 4.78 -21.89 11.81
C ALA A 361 5.12 -21.73 10.31
N LEU A 362 4.10 -21.50 9.47
CA LEU A 362 4.31 -21.21 8.05
C LEU A 362 5.06 -19.87 7.86
N HIS A 363 4.76 -18.86 8.68
CA HIS A 363 5.47 -17.60 8.71
C HIS A 363 6.96 -17.80 8.99
N ASP A 364 7.33 -18.57 10.00
CA ASP A 364 8.73 -18.82 10.36
C ASP A 364 9.51 -19.54 9.27
N ILE A 365 8.85 -20.46 8.54
CA ILE A 365 9.44 -21.14 7.38
C ILE A 365 9.67 -20.17 6.22
N LEU A 366 8.73 -19.25 5.97
CA LEU A 366 8.76 -18.41 4.77
C LEU A 366 9.49 -17.08 4.96
N GLN A 367 9.55 -16.52 6.18
CA GLN A 367 10.17 -15.21 6.44
C GLN A 367 11.64 -15.06 5.97
N PRO A 368 12.52 -16.10 5.98
CA PRO A 368 13.88 -15.93 5.47
C PRO A 368 13.97 -15.92 3.94
N THR A 369 12.91 -16.31 3.22
CA THR A 369 12.91 -16.47 1.77
C THR A 369 12.79 -15.14 1.02
N LEU A 370 13.01 -15.17 -0.31
CA LEU A 370 12.82 -14.01 -1.19
C LEU A 370 11.39 -13.46 -1.19
N LEU A 371 10.40 -14.28 -0.80
CA LEU A 371 9.00 -13.89 -0.75
C LEU A 371 8.76 -12.74 0.23
N PHE A 372 9.56 -12.66 1.30
CA PHE A 372 9.55 -11.57 2.28
C PHE A 372 10.74 -10.62 2.09
N ARG A 373 11.11 -10.35 0.83
CA ARG A 373 12.04 -9.29 0.43
C ARG A 373 11.31 -8.25 -0.40
N PRO A 374 11.25 -6.97 0.04
CA PRO A 374 10.63 -5.90 -0.74
C PRO A 374 11.17 -5.79 -2.17
N GLY A 375 12.45 -6.10 -2.37
CA GLY A 375 13.10 -6.09 -3.69
C GLY A 375 12.45 -7.04 -4.71
N LEU A 376 11.99 -8.22 -4.29
CA LEU A 376 11.27 -9.14 -5.18
C LEU A 376 10.00 -8.47 -5.71
N TRP A 377 9.20 -7.91 -4.81
CA TRP A 377 7.92 -7.29 -5.15
C TRP A 377 8.11 -6.02 -5.98
N LEU A 378 9.17 -5.25 -5.75
CA LEU A 378 9.53 -4.12 -6.59
C LEU A 378 9.85 -4.55 -8.03
N VAL A 379 10.67 -5.60 -8.20
CA VAL A 379 11.00 -6.15 -9.53
C VAL A 379 9.75 -6.68 -10.22
N LEU A 380 8.90 -7.42 -9.51
CA LEU A 380 7.64 -7.94 -10.05
C LEU A 380 6.67 -6.81 -10.42
N ALA A 381 6.56 -5.74 -9.62
CA ALA A 381 5.74 -4.58 -9.96
C ALA A 381 6.18 -3.94 -11.28
N VAL A 382 7.48 -3.73 -11.46
CA VAL A 382 8.06 -3.22 -12.72
C VAL A 382 7.78 -4.17 -13.87
N ALA A 383 8.00 -5.48 -13.69
CA ALA A 383 7.73 -6.49 -14.71
C ALA A 383 6.26 -6.52 -15.14
N VAL A 384 5.31 -6.43 -14.19
CA VAL A 384 3.87 -6.35 -14.45
C VAL A 384 3.53 -5.10 -15.27
N GLY A 385 4.09 -3.93 -14.91
CA GLY A 385 3.88 -2.68 -15.63
C GLY A 385 4.40 -2.74 -17.07
N LEU A 386 5.60 -3.27 -17.27
CA LEU A 386 6.21 -3.45 -18.59
C LEU A 386 5.42 -4.46 -19.44
N PHE A 387 5.00 -5.58 -18.85
CA PHE A 387 4.21 -6.60 -19.52
C PHE A 387 2.83 -6.09 -19.95
N ALA A 388 2.20 -5.24 -19.13
CA ALA A 388 0.91 -4.63 -19.43
C ALA A 388 1.00 -3.44 -20.41
N TRP A 389 2.20 -2.90 -20.66
CA TRP A 389 2.41 -1.69 -21.46
C TRP A 389 1.78 -1.70 -22.87
N PRO A 390 1.84 -2.80 -23.65
CA PRO A 390 1.17 -2.87 -24.94
C PRO A 390 -0.35 -2.70 -24.83
N ALA A 391 -0.93 -3.04 -23.68
CA ALA A 391 -2.35 -2.96 -23.39
C ALA A 391 -2.77 -1.64 -22.70
N ARG A 392 -1.91 -0.62 -22.64
CA ARG A 392 -2.18 0.64 -21.93
C ARG A 392 -3.45 1.38 -22.36
N THR A 393 -3.95 1.12 -23.57
CA THR A 393 -5.19 1.71 -24.10
C THR A 393 -6.46 0.96 -23.67
N THR A 394 -6.30 -0.15 -22.95
CA THR A 394 -7.40 -0.93 -22.37
C THR A 394 -7.55 -0.61 -20.88
N PRO A 395 -8.76 -0.74 -20.29
CA PRO A 395 -8.94 -0.52 -18.86
C PRO A 395 -8.09 -1.45 -17.98
N ALA A 396 -7.96 -2.73 -18.37
CA ALA A 396 -7.19 -3.71 -17.60
C ALA A 396 -5.68 -3.42 -17.64
N GLY A 397 -5.14 -3.07 -18.81
CA GLY A 397 -3.76 -2.64 -18.94
C GLY A 397 -3.50 -1.31 -18.23
N ALA A 398 -4.45 -0.37 -18.27
CA ALA A 398 -4.35 0.90 -17.57
C ALA A 398 -4.27 0.73 -16.06
N PHE A 399 -5.14 -0.11 -15.49
CA PHE A 399 -5.09 -0.49 -14.08
C PHE A 399 -3.73 -1.08 -13.71
N ALA A 400 -3.28 -2.11 -14.44
CA ALA A 400 -2.03 -2.80 -14.15
C ALA A 400 -0.82 -1.84 -14.17
N ILE A 401 -0.72 -0.98 -15.18
CA ILE A 401 0.36 0.02 -15.28
C ILE A 401 0.27 1.04 -14.14
N ALA A 402 -0.92 1.54 -13.82
CA ALA A 402 -1.10 2.56 -12.79
C ALA A 402 -0.72 2.05 -11.40
N VAL A 403 -1.21 0.87 -11.00
CA VAL A 403 -0.89 0.31 -9.68
C VAL A 403 0.58 -0.09 -9.58
N SER A 404 1.16 -0.65 -10.65
CA SER A 404 2.60 -0.96 -10.72
C SER A 404 3.46 0.29 -10.61
N ALA A 405 3.19 1.33 -11.42
CA ALA A 405 3.96 2.57 -11.39
C ALA A 405 3.81 3.29 -10.04
N CYS A 406 2.60 3.32 -9.47
CA CYS A 406 2.35 3.83 -8.13
C CYS A 406 3.18 3.09 -7.08
N ALA A 407 3.14 1.75 -7.07
CA ALA A 407 3.92 0.93 -6.15
C ALA A 407 5.43 1.10 -6.31
N THR A 408 5.94 1.18 -7.54
CA THR A 408 7.36 1.43 -7.82
C THR A 408 7.80 2.78 -7.25
N VAL A 409 7.09 3.87 -7.57
CA VAL A 409 7.42 5.21 -7.04
C VAL A 409 7.34 5.23 -5.52
N TYR A 410 6.33 4.55 -4.96
CA TYR A 410 6.15 4.46 -3.53
C TYR A 410 7.30 3.75 -2.81
N VAL A 411 7.75 2.58 -3.29
CA VAL A 411 8.88 1.88 -2.68
C VAL A 411 10.19 2.64 -2.90
N MET A 412 10.38 3.24 -4.07
CA MET A 412 11.60 4.01 -4.37
C MET A 412 11.72 5.29 -3.54
N SER A 413 10.62 5.86 -3.04
CA SER A 413 10.67 7.03 -2.17
C SER A 413 11.40 6.77 -0.84
N PHE A 414 11.44 5.50 -0.39
CA PHE A 414 12.17 5.12 0.83
C PHE A 414 13.68 5.32 0.71
N ALA A 415 14.24 5.45 -0.50
CA ALA A 415 15.64 5.83 -0.68
C ALA A 415 15.95 7.20 -0.05
N LEU A 416 14.95 8.08 0.07
CA LEU A 416 15.09 9.43 0.66
C LEU A 416 14.30 9.58 1.96
N LEU A 417 13.12 8.96 2.06
CA LEU A 417 12.20 9.14 3.19
C LEU A 417 12.23 7.98 4.18
N GLY A 418 12.95 6.89 3.87
CA GLY A 418 12.98 5.70 4.69
C GLY A 418 13.84 5.88 5.94
N VAL A 419 13.31 5.40 7.07
CA VAL A 419 13.98 5.42 8.38
C VAL A 419 13.95 4.06 9.08
N ALA A 420 13.24 3.09 8.50
CA ALA A 420 13.17 1.72 8.99
C ALA A 420 12.95 0.76 7.82
N ALA A 421 13.50 -0.45 7.91
CA ALA A 421 13.58 -1.41 6.82
C ALA A 421 12.52 -2.54 6.88
N ASP A 422 11.58 -2.48 7.82
CA ASP A 422 10.54 -3.50 8.01
C ASP A 422 9.76 -3.82 6.72
N PHE A 423 9.38 -5.08 6.53
CA PHE A 423 8.66 -5.50 5.31
C PHE A 423 7.32 -4.77 5.14
N ARG A 424 6.66 -4.37 6.24
CA ARG A 424 5.39 -3.62 6.22
C ARG A 424 5.44 -2.36 5.36
N TYR A 425 6.63 -1.74 5.22
CA TYR A 425 6.80 -0.56 4.37
C TYR A 425 6.51 -0.83 2.89
N ALA A 426 6.69 -2.07 2.42
CA ALA A 426 6.45 -2.49 1.04
C ALA A 426 5.10 -3.20 0.82
N TYR A 427 4.23 -3.26 1.83
CA TYR A 427 2.98 -4.03 1.74
C TYR A 427 2.04 -3.57 0.61
N TRP A 428 1.96 -2.26 0.34
CA TRP A 428 1.26 -1.73 -0.84
C TRP A 428 1.80 -2.31 -2.16
N CYS A 429 3.13 -2.44 -2.28
CA CYS A 429 3.76 -3.01 -3.46
C CYS A 429 3.35 -4.47 -3.69
N VAL A 430 3.19 -5.26 -2.63
CA VAL A 430 2.67 -6.63 -2.71
C VAL A 430 1.27 -6.63 -3.32
N LEU A 431 0.34 -5.87 -2.72
CA LEU A 431 -1.06 -5.86 -3.15
C LEU A 431 -1.23 -5.33 -4.57
N ALA A 432 -0.54 -4.24 -4.90
CA ALA A 432 -0.52 -3.65 -6.23
C ALA A 432 0.03 -4.63 -7.28
N THR A 433 1.11 -5.35 -6.96
CA THR A 433 1.71 -6.34 -7.88
C THR A 433 0.76 -7.51 -8.13
N LEU A 434 0.14 -8.03 -7.08
CA LEU A 434 -0.80 -9.15 -7.19
C LEU A 434 -2.04 -8.77 -8.02
N ALA A 435 -2.68 -7.65 -7.67
CA ALA A 435 -3.86 -7.17 -8.39
C ALA A 435 -3.51 -6.76 -9.83
N GLY A 436 -2.40 -6.03 -10.01
CA GLY A 436 -1.88 -5.63 -11.31
C GLY A 436 -1.53 -6.83 -12.18
N GLY A 437 -0.95 -7.90 -11.61
CA GLY A 437 -0.64 -9.14 -12.31
C GLY A 437 -1.89 -9.85 -12.83
N VAL A 438 -2.96 -9.92 -12.03
CA VAL A 438 -4.27 -10.42 -12.49
C VAL A 438 -4.75 -9.60 -13.69
N ALA A 439 -4.78 -8.28 -13.58
CA ALA A 439 -5.26 -7.41 -14.65
C ALA A 439 -4.38 -7.44 -15.91
N ALA A 440 -3.07 -7.51 -15.76
CA ALA A 440 -2.13 -7.63 -16.87
C ALA A 440 -2.35 -8.93 -17.66
N PHE A 441 -2.63 -10.02 -16.95
CA PHE A 441 -3.02 -11.29 -17.57
C PHE A 441 -4.36 -11.18 -18.32
N LEU A 442 -5.37 -10.51 -17.74
CA LEU A 442 -6.65 -10.24 -18.42
C LEU A 442 -6.44 -9.45 -19.71
N ALA A 443 -5.66 -8.36 -19.64
CA ALA A 443 -5.38 -7.49 -20.77
C ALA A 443 -4.68 -8.22 -21.92
N ARG A 444 -3.75 -9.13 -21.60
CA ARG A 444 -3.05 -9.91 -22.63
C ARG A 444 -3.96 -10.90 -23.33
N ARG A 445 -4.90 -11.52 -22.60
CA ARG A 445 -5.89 -12.43 -23.19
C ARG A 445 -6.80 -11.73 -24.17
N ASP A 446 -7.23 -10.51 -23.84
CA ASP A 446 -8.08 -9.70 -24.73
C ASP A 446 -7.35 -9.40 -26.05
N ILE A 447 -6.11 -8.90 -25.98
CA ILE A 447 -5.30 -8.61 -27.18
C ILE A 447 -5.11 -9.86 -28.05
N LEU A 448 -4.85 -11.02 -27.44
CA LEU A 448 -4.66 -12.27 -28.18
C LEU A 448 -5.96 -12.79 -28.79
N ALA A 449 -7.10 -12.57 -28.14
CA ALA A 449 -8.41 -12.92 -28.68
C ALA A 449 -8.74 -12.05 -29.89
N ASP A 450 -8.53 -10.74 -29.80
CA ASP A 450 -8.77 -9.77 -30.88
C ASP A 450 -7.86 -10.03 -32.10
N ALA A 451 -6.60 -10.40 -31.87
CA ALA A 451 -5.68 -10.76 -32.95
C ALA A 451 -6.10 -12.06 -33.68
N ARG A 452 -6.71 -13.02 -32.98
CA ARG A 452 -7.19 -14.27 -33.57
C ARG A 452 -8.44 -14.08 -34.41
N SER A 453 -9.38 -13.25 -33.95
CA SER A 453 -10.59 -12.93 -34.73
C SER A 453 -10.26 -12.12 -35.99
N GLY A 454 -9.40 -11.09 -35.89
CA GLY A 454 -8.97 -10.31 -37.06
C GLY A 454 -8.16 -11.10 -38.09
N GLY A 455 -7.43 -12.14 -37.67
CA GLY A 455 -6.71 -13.06 -38.55
C GLY A 455 -7.62 -14.05 -39.29
N GLN A 456 -8.84 -14.29 -38.79
CA GLN A 456 -9.83 -15.16 -39.43
C GLN A 456 -10.61 -14.42 -40.52
N ASP A 457 -11.03 -13.17 -40.28
CA ASP A 457 -11.72 -12.35 -41.28
C ASP A 457 -10.86 -12.04 -42.51
N SER A 458 -9.55 -11.83 -42.30
CA SER A 458 -8.60 -11.60 -43.41
C SER A 458 -8.38 -12.84 -44.29
N ARG A 459 -8.36 -14.05 -43.71
CA ARG A 459 -8.24 -15.30 -44.48
C ARG A 459 -9.51 -15.62 -45.29
N VAL A 460 -10.69 -15.36 -44.74
CA VAL A 460 -11.97 -15.55 -45.44
C VAL A 460 -12.13 -14.57 -46.63
N SER A 461 -11.58 -13.35 -46.54
CA SER A 461 -11.56 -12.43 -47.68
C SER A 461 -10.63 -12.87 -48.82
N SER A 462 -9.55 -13.60 -48.51
CA SER A 462 -8.56 -14.01 -49.51
C SER A 462 -9.00 -15.23 -50.36
N SER A 463 -9.84 -16.12 -49.80
CA SER A 463 -10.30 -17.32 -50.50
C SER A 463 -11.44 -17.07 -51.49
N ALA A 464 -11.99 -15.86 -51.55
CA ALA A 464 -13.06 -15.49 -52.47
C ALA A 464 -12.59 -14.89 -53.81
N SER A 465 -11.28 -14.80 -54.08
CA SER A 465 -10.72 -14.09 -55.26
C SER A 465 -10.18 -14.97 -56.39
N VAL A 466 -10.31 -16.30 -56.35
CA VAL A 466 -9.94 -17.15 -57.50
C VAL A 466 -11.12 -17.27 -58.46
N SER A 467 -11.32 -16.21 -59.25
CA SER A 467 -12.24 -16.17 -60.38
C SER A 467 -11.70 -16.94 -61.59
N ALA A 468 -12.60 -17.71 -62.19
CA ALA A 468 -12.48 -18.58 -63.36
C ALA A 468 -11.81 -17.96 -64.62
N PRO A 469 -11.23 -18.78 -65.51
CA PRO A 469 -10.66 -18.32 -66.78
C PRO A 469 -11.79 -18.01 -67.77
N ARG A 470 -11.69 -16.89 -68.50
CA ARG A 470 -12.53 -16.61 -69.67
C ARG A 470 -11.77 -16.90 -70.96
N MET A 471 -12.41 -17.67 -71.83
CA MET A 471 -12.14 -17.82 -73.26
C MET A 471 -12.24 -16.48 -73.99
#